data_AF-A0A8C6XKX3-F1
#
_entry.id   AF-A0A8C6XKX3-F1
#
_cell.length_a   1.000
_cell.length_b   1.000
_cell.length_c   1.000
_cell.angle_alpha   90.00
_cell.angle_beta   90.00
_cell.angle_gamma   90.00
#
_symmetry.space_group_name_H-M   'P 1'
#
loop_
_entity.id
_entity.type
_entity.pdbx_description
1 polymer ?
#
loop_
_entity_poly.entity_id
_entity_poly.type
_entity_poly.pdbx_seq_one_letter_code
_entity_poly.pdbx_strand_id
1 'polypeptide(L)'
;TASVLCQVEPVGRWFEAFVRRRNIHVSASFQELEDEKELSEESGDEELQLEEFPMLKTLDPKDWKNQDHYSVLGLGQLRYKASQKQIKAARKFTKRS
;
A
#
# COMPACT_ATOMS: atom_id res chain seq x y z
N THR A 1 30.45 -39.56 25.97
CA THR A 1 29.24 -38.78 26.29
C THR A 1 28.20 -39.09 25.24
N ALA A 2 26.98 -39.49 25.63
CA ALA A 2 25.92 -39.86 24.69
C ALA A 2 25.22 -38.61 24.13
N SER A 3 24.80 -38.64 22.86
CA SER A 3 24.04 -37.56 22.22
C SER A 3 22.59 -37.55 22.72
N VAL A 4 22.05 -36.38 23.05
CA VAL A 4 20.66 -36.19 23.49
C VAL A 4 19.82 -35.74 22.31
N LEU A 5 18.73 -36.45 22.01
CA LEU A 5 17.75 -36.04 21.01
C LEU A 5 16.76 -35.05 21.64
N CYS A 6 16.59 -33.89 21.01
CA CYS A 6 15.63 -32.86 21.41
C CYS A 6 14.53 -32.75 20.35
N GLN A 7 13.28 -32.64 20.80
CA GLN A 7 12.14 -32.34 19.94
C GLN A 7 12.07 -30.83 19.73
N VAL A 8 12.02 -30.40 18.47
CA VAL A 8 11.95 -28.98 18.11
C VAL A 8 10.73 -28.75 17.24
N GLU A 9 9.98 -27.69 17.56
CA GLU A 9 8.84 -27.27 16.75
C GLU A 9 9.24 -26.08 15.88
N PRO A 10 8.96 -26.13 14.56
CA PRO A 10 9.19 -25.00 13.69
C PRO A 10 8.13 -23.92 13.94
N VAL A 11 8.58 -22.72 14.28
CA VAL A 11 7.72 -21.58 14.59
C VAL A 11 8.09 -20.35 13.76
N GLY A 12 7.15 -19.41 13.66
CA GLY A 12 7.39 -18.08 13.09
C GLY A 12 6.89 -17.90 11.66
N ARG A 13 6.86 -16.62 11.26
CA ARG A 13 6.18 -16.13 10.05
C ARG A 13 6.63 -16.83 8.77
N TRP A 14 7.90 -17.20 8.67
CA TRP A 14 8.45 -17.89 7.50
C TRP A 14 7.97 -19.34 7.38
N PHE A 15 7.90 -20.08 8.49
CA PHE A 15 7.39 -21.46 8.51
C PHE A 15 5.88 -21.49 8.24
N GLU A 16 5.12 -20.59 8.86
CA GLU A 16 3.69 -20.44 8.60
C GLU A 16 3.40 -20.12 7.12
N ALA A 17 4.20 -19.24 6.50
CA ALA A 17 4.09 -18.95 5.07
C ALA A 17 4.40 -20.17 4.19
N PHE A 18 5.41 -20.95 4.57
CA PHE A 18 5.76 -22.19 3.87
C PHE A 18 4.62 -23.22 3.91
N VAL A 19 4.03 -23.47 5.09
CA VAL A 19 2.89 -24.39 5.24
C VAL A 19 1.68 -23.92 4.42
N ARG A 20 1.34 -22.62 4.50
CA ARG A 20 0.24 -22.04 3.73
C ARG A 20 0.45 -22.21 2.22
N ARG A 21 1.65 -21.93 1.70
CA ARG A 21 1.99 -22.11 0.28
C ARG A 21 1.93 -23.56 -0.18
N ARG A 22 2.24 -24.51 0.71
CA ARG A 22 2.18 -25.94 0.38
C ARG A 22 0.75 -26.46 0.36
N ASN A 23 -0.11 -25.90 1.22
CA ASN A 23 -1.51 -26.33 1.35
C ASN A 23 -2.46 -25.61 0.39
N ILE A 24 -2.06 -24.46 -0.14
CA ILE A 24 -2.85 -23.67 -1.08
C ILE A 24 -2.20 -23.79 -2.46
N HIS A 25 -2.96 -24.21 -3.48
CA HIS A 25 -2.51 -24.33 -4.88
C HIS A 25 -2.38 -22.97 -5.59
N VAL A 26 -1.97 -21.94 -4.86
CA VAL A 26 -1.98 -20.55 -5.31
C VAL A 26 -0.58 -19.97 -5.15
N SER A 27 -0.13 -19.22 -6.16
CA SER A 27 1.20 -18.62 -6.19
C SER A 27 1.34 -17.51 -5.13
N ALA A 28 2.57 -17.33 -4.62
CA ALA A 28 2.87 -16.36 -3.57
C ALA A 28 2.46 -14.91 -3.91
N SER A 29 2.45 -14.57 -5.20
CA SER A 29 2.06 -13.25 -5.70
C SER A 29 0.56 -12.96 -5.58
N PHE A 30 -0.29 -13.99 -5.58
CA PHE A 30 -1.73 -13.82 -5.48
C PHE A 30 -2.17 -13.68 -4.01
N GLN A 31 -1.53 -14.42 -3.10
CA GLN A 31 -1.78 -14.31 -1.67
C GLN A 31 -1.41 -12.93 -1.11
N GLU A 32 -0.28 -12.34 -1.51
CA GLU A 32 0.09 -10.98 -1.06
C GLU A 32 -0.94 -9.93 -1.50
N LEU A 33 -1.59 -10.13 -2.65
CA LEU A 33 -2.63 -9.24 -3.14
C LEU A 33 -3.94 -9.39 -2.34
N GLU A 34 -4.33 -10.60 -1.96
CA GLU A 34 -5.48 -10.83 -1.08
C GLU A 34 -5.24 -10.27 0.32
N ASP A 35 -4.07 -10.50 0.90
CA ASP A 35 -3.72 -9.98 2.24
C ASP A 35 -3.67 -8.44 2.25
N GLU A 36 -3.13 -7.80 1.19
CA GLU A 36 -3.21 -6.34 1.02
C GLU A 36 -4.65 -5.85 0.82
N LYS A 37 -5.50 -6.63 0.15
CA LYS A 37 -6.88 -6.28 -0.15
C LYS A 37 -7.76 -6.32 1.11
N GLU A 38 -7.67 -7.38 1.90
CA GLU A 38 -8.35 -7.50 3.20
C GLU A 38 -7.97 -6.35 4.15
N LEU A 39 -6.67 -6.00 4.23
CA LEU A 39 -6.21 -4.83 5.00
C LEU A 39 -6.74 -3.49 4.45
N SER A 40 -7.07 -3.42 3.16
CA SER A 40 -7.59 -2.21 2.53
C SER A 40 -9.08 -1.99 2.79
N GLU A 41 -9.86 -3.07 2.82
CA GLU A 41 -11.33 -3.06 2.92
C GLU A 41 -11.85 -2.72 4.32
N GLU A 42 -11.07 -2.93 5.39
CA GLU A 42 -11.53 -2.64 6.77
C GLU A 42 -11.46 -1.15 7.18
N SER A 43 -10.83 -0.27 6.40
CA SER A 43 -10.82 1.16 6.74
C SER A 43 -11.56 2.00 5.69
N GLY A 44 -12.87 2.09 5.93
CA GLY A 44 -13.67 3.32 5.93
C GLY A 44 -13.69 4.08 4.62
N ASP A 45 -14.78 3.90 3.88
CA ASP A 45 -15.26 4.72 2.77
C ASP A 45 -15.62 6.15 3.22
N GLU A 46 -14.64 6.91 3.71
CA GLU A 46 -14.75 8.36 3.69
C GLU A 46 -14.52 8.78 2.25
N GLU A 47 -15.60 9.12 1.54
CA GLU A 47 -15.60 9.66 0.19
C GLU A 47 -14.73 10.91 0.15
N LEU A 48 -13.45 10.71 -0.16
CA LEU A 48 -12.45 11.77 -0.23
C LEU A 48 -12.81 12.68 -1.40
N GLN A 49 -13.41 13.83 -1.10
CA GLN A 49 -13.57 14.95 -2.02
C GLN A 49 -12.18 15.43 -2.43
N LEU A 50 -11.66 14.84 -3.50
CA LEU A 50 -10.45 15.29 -4.17
C LEU A 50 -10.87 16.36 -5.17
N GLU A 51 -10.78 17.63 -4.78
CA GLU A 51 -11.01 18.73 -5.72
C GLU A 51 -10.00 18.66 -6.89
N GLU A 52 -10.52 18.56 -8.11
CA GLU A 52 -9.72 18.64 -9.33
C GLU A 52 -9.31 20.10 -9.56
N PHE A 53 -8.03 20.40 -9.35
CA PHE A 53 -7.49 21.72 -9.66
C PHE A 53 -6.94 21.74 -11.10
N PRO A 54 -7.56 22.46 -12.05
CA PRO A 54 -7.15 22.47 -13.47
C PRO A 54 -5.73 23.01 -13.69
N MET A 55 -5.17 23.75 -12.73
CA MET A 55 -3.76 24.16 -12.76
C MET A 55 -2.79 22.96 -12.83
N LEU A 56 -3.19 21.79 -12.32
CA LEU A 56 -2.39 20.56 -12.35
C LEU A 56 -1.89 20.16 -13.72
N LYS A 57 -2.75 20.34 -14.72
CA LYS A 57 -2.49 19.95 -16.11
C LYS A 57 -1.53 20.92 -16.81
N THR A 58 -1.24 22.07 -16.19
CA THR A 58 -0.39 23.13 -16.74
C THR A 58 1.02 23.18 -16.15
N LEU A 59 1.33 22.39 -15.11
CA LEU A 59 2.66 22.38 -14.49
C LEU A 59 3.69 21.59 -15.32
N ASP A 60 4.91 22.13 -15.42
CA ASP A 60 6.03 21.44 -16.08
C ASP A 60 6.56 20.31 -15.16
N PRO A 61 6.57 19.04 -15.60
CA PRO A 61 7.12 17.93 -14.82
C PRO A 61 8.60 18.09 -14.43
N LYS A 62 9.35 18.93 -15.14
CA LYS A 62 10.78 19.17 -14.87
C LYS A 62 11.01 20.06 -13.65
N ASP A 63 10.05 20.89 -13.27
CA ASP A 63 10.15 21.84 -12.15
C ASP A 63 9.68 21.26 -10.80
N TRP A 64 9.78 19.94 -10.64
CA TRP A 64 9.31 19.23 -9.45
C TRP A 64 9.87 19.78 -8.13
N LYS A 65 11.10 20.31 -8.12
CA LYS A 65 11.74 20.83 -6.91
C LYS A 65 11.06 22.08 -6.34
N ASN A 66 10.44 22.90 -7.19
CA ASN A 66 9.80 24.16 -6.78
C ASN A 66 8.28 24.02 -6.67
N GLN A 67 7.74 22.81 -6.89
CA GLN A 67 6.31 22.54 -6.88
C GLN A 67 5.87 21.97 -5.53
N ASP A 68 4.76 22.49 -5.00
CA ASP A 68 4.12 21.90 -3.83
C ASP A 68 3.40 20.60 -4.24
N HIS A 69 4.04 19.46 -4.00
CA HIS A 69 3.53 18.14 -4.34
C HIS A 69 2.18 17.80 -3.67
N TYR A 70 1.88 18.38 -2.50
CA TYR A 70 0.61 18.12 -1.83
C TYR A 70 -0.51 18.93 -2.45
N SER A 71 -0.26 20.21 -2.75
CA SER A 71 -1.21 21.05 -3.48
C SER A 71 -1.49 20.52 -4.88
N VAL A 72 -0.46 19.96 -5.53
CA VAL A 72 -0.61 19.27 -6.82
C VAL A 72 -1.51 18.03 -6.69
N LEU A 73 -1.42 17.25 -5.63
CA LEU A 73 -2.29 16.08 -5.46
C LEU A 73 -3.72 16.41 -4.99
N GLY A 74 -4.10 17.69 -4.91
CA GLY A 74 -5.38 18.11 -4.29
C GLY A 74 -5.39 17.93 -2.77
N LEU A 75 -4.23 17.69 -2.15
CA LEU A 75 -4.04 17.45 -0.73
C LEU A 75 -3.41 18.65 -0.02
N GLY A 76 -3.52 19.86 -0.58
CA GLY A 76 -2.86 21.07 -0.09
C GLY A 76 -3.21 21.44 1.36
N GLN A 77 -4.39 21.04 1.84
CA GLN A 77 -4.84 21.22 3.23
C GLN A 77 -4.27 20.17 4.19
N LEU A 78 -4.13 18.93 3.71
CA LEU A 78 -3.65 17.80 4.52
C LEU A 78 -2.12 17.79 4.62
N ARG A 79 -1.41 18.11 3.53
CA ARG A 79 0.07 18.12 3.45
C ARG A 79 0.68 16.88 4.10
N TYR A 80 1.61 17.07 5.04
CA TYR A 80 2.28 16.00 5.78
C TYR A 80 1.34 15.18 6.70
N LYS A 81 0.11 15.65 6.92
CA LYS A 81 -0.93 14.92 7.65
C LYS A 81 -1.75 14.00 6.75
N ALA A 82 -1.50 14.00 5.44
CA ALA A 82 -2.19 13.12 4.52
C ALA A 82 -1.87 11.66 4.83
N SER A 83 -2.93 10.84 4.95
CA SER A 83 -2.80 9.41 5.13
C SER A 83 -2.26 8.74 3.86
N GLN A 84 -1.59 7.60 4.03
CA GLN A 84 -1.06 6.83 2.90
C GLN A 84 -2.16 6.39 1.93
N LYS A 85 -3.39 6.18 2.42
CA LYS A 85 -4.57 5.90 1.59
C LYS A 85 -4.93 7.10 0.70
N GLN A 86 -4.91 8.32 1.23
CA GLN A 86 -5.21 9.56 0.51
C GLN A 86 -4.18 9.81 -0.61
N ILE A 87 -2.90 9.58 -0.32
CA ILE A 87 -1.82 9.72 -1.31
C ILE A 87 -1.97 8.68 -2.45
N LYS A 88 -2.28 7.42 -2.12
CA LYS A 88 -2.51 6.35 -3.10
C LYS A 88 -3.75 6.65 -3.97
N ALA A 89 -4.85 7.12 -3.36
CA ALA A 89 -6.07 7.48 -4.06
C ALA A 89 -5.86 8.64 -5.05
N ALA A 90 -5.23 9.74 -4.60
CA ALA A 90 -4.93 10.90 -5.44
C ALA A 90 -4.07 10.52 -6.66
N ARG A 91 -3.03 9.70 -6.46
CA ARG A 91 -2.17 9.19 -7.54
C ARG A 91 -2.91 8.27 -8.52
N LYS A 92 -3.89 7.49 -8.05
CA LYS A 92 -4.72 6.63 -8.91
C LYS A 92 -5.75 7.45 -9.69
N PHE A 93 -6.18 8.59 -9.15
CA PHE A 93 -7.08 9.53 -9.83
C PHE A 93 -6.36 10.26 -10.97
N THR A 94 -5.18 10.82 -10.72
CA THR A 94 -4.40 11.53 -11.76
C THR A 94 -3.97 10.67 -12.93
N LYS A 95 -3.82 9.35 -12.75
CA LYS A 95 -3.50 8.41 -13.85
C LYS A 95 -4.71 7.99 -14.70
N ARG A 96 -5.94 8.26 -14.25
CA ARG A 96 -7.18 7.88 -14.94
C ARG A 96 -7.79 9.02 -15.76
N SER A 97 -7.47 10.27 -15.43
CA SER A 97 -7.77 11.46 -16.26
C SER A 97 -6.72 11.65 -17.35
#